data_AF-A0A1M5QRH9-F1
#
_entry.id   AF-A0A1M5QRH9-F1
#
_cell.length_a   1.000
_cell.length_b   1.000
_cell.length_c   1.000
_cell.angle_alpha   90.00
_cell.angle_beta   90.00
_cell.angle_gamma   90.00
#
_symmetry.space_group_name_H-M   'P 1'
#
loop_
_entity.id
_entity.type
_entity.pdbx_description
1 polymer ?
#
loop_
_entity_poly.entity_id
_entity_poly.type
_entity_poly.pdbx_seq_one_letter_code
_entity_poly.pdbx_strand_id
1 'polypeptide(L)' 'MALYDRDFCHGLLYAGWDAGIINNLQDARKEIKQNFADMDLENASVEEHMEAIVNEMVHELQQLISEIESIHFR' A
#
# COMPACT_ATOMS: atom_id res chain seq x y z
N MET A 1 7.01 -26.06 -18.72
CA MET A 1 6.87 -25.13 -17.58
C MET A 1 6.00 -23.98 -18.03
N ALA A 2 4.90 -23.72 -17.32
CA ALA A 2 4.18 -22.47 -17.53
C ALA A 2 5.12 -21.33 -17.10
N LEU A 3 5.24 -20.28 -17.92
CA LEU A 3 6.09 -19.12 -17.61
C LEU A 3 5.60 -18.31 -16.39
N TYR A 4 4.37 -18.58 -15.96
CA TYR A 4 3.67 -17.90 -14.86
C TYR A 4 3.00 -18.96 -13.98
N ASP A 5 3.79 -19.75 -13.28
CA ASP A 5 3.26 -20.67 -12.27
C ASP A 5 2.94 -19.93 -10.95
N ARG A 6 2.29 -20.64 -10.03
CA ARG A 6 1.90 -20.10 -8.72
C ARG A 6 3.09 -19.45 -7.99
N ASP A 7 4.25 -20.09 -8.02
CA ASP A 7 5.41 -19.66 -7.25
C ASP A 7 6.02 -18.39 -7.86
N PHE A 8 6.06 -18.30 -9.19
CA PHE A 8 6.43 -17.07 -9.90
C PHE A 8 5.49 -15.90 -9.54
N CYS A 9 4.18 -16.11 -9.63
CA CYS A 9 3.18 -15.09 -9.30
C CYS A 9 3.26 -14.68 -7.82
N HIS A 10 3.43 -15.63 -6.91
CA HIS A 10 3.61 -15.35 -5.48
C HIS A 10 4.89 -14.55 -5.23
N GLY A 11 6.00 -14.87 -5.92
CA GLY A 11 7.24 -14.12 -5.85
C GLY A 11 7.06 -12.67 -6.31
N LEU A 12 6.39 -12.43 -7.43
CA LEU A 12 6.13 -11.07 -7.92
C LEU A 12 5.26 -10.24 -6.96
N LEU A 13 4.33 -10.87 -6.24
CA LEU A 13 3.47 -10.19 -5.28
C LEU A 13 4.14 -9.94 -3.93
N TYR A 14 4.90 -10.92 -3.42
CA TYR A 14 5.36 -10.96 -2.03
C TYR A 14 6.88 -11.13 -1.86
N ALA A 15 7.69 -10.96 -2.92
CA ALA A 15 9.14 -11.03 -2.79
C ALA A 15 9.65 -10.07 -1.70
N GLY A 16 10.72 -10.49 -1.01
CA GLY A 16 11.35 -9.69 0.05
C GLY A 16 11.91 -8.36 -0.45
N TRP A 17 12.45 -7.55 0.48
CA TRP A 17 13.06 -6.22 0.26
C TRP A 17 12.68 -5.54 -1.06
N ASP A 18 11.54 -4.87 -1.03
CA ASP A 18 11.00 -3.98 -2.05
C ASP A 18 10.75 -4.59 -3.45
N ALA A 19 10.88 -5.91 -3.60
CA ALA A 19 10.64 -6.59 -4.87
C ALA A 19 9.18 -7.06 -5.04
N GLY A 20 8.43 -7.19 -3.94
CA GLY A 20 7.03 -7.60 -3.94
C GLY A 20 6.09 -6.42 -4.12
N ILE A 21 5.17 -6.49 -5.08
CA ILE A 21 4.19 -5.41 -5.33
C ILE A 21 3.34 -5.12 -4.09
N ILE A 22 2.83 -6.16 -3.42
CA ILE A 22 1.99 -5.96 -2.23
C ILE A 22 2.82 -5.40 -1.07
N ASN A 23 4.06 -5.86 -0.90
CA ASN A 23 4.96 -5.35 0.14
C ASN A 23 5.22 -3.84 -0.08
N ASN A 24 5.54 -3.43 -1.31
CA ASN A 24 5.74 -2.02 -1.65
C ASN A 24 4.51 -1.15 -1.38
N LEU A 25 3.31 -1.65 -1.68
CA LEU A 25 2.06 -0.93 -1.41
C LEU A 25 1.79 -0.82 0.10
N GLN A 26 2.13 -1.85 0.87
CA GLN A 26 2.03 -1.82 2.33
C GLN A 26 3.02 -0.84 2.96
N ASP A 27 4.24 -0.79 2.43
CA ASP A 27 5.28 0.14 2.87
C ASP A 27 4.91 1.58 2.53
N ALA A 28 4.47 1.87 1.29
CA ALA A 28 3.96 3.19 0.91
C ALA A 28 2.83 3.66 1.83
N ARG A 29 1.88 2.77 2.17
CA ARG A 29 0.80 3.08 3.12
C ARG A 29 1.34 3.42 4.51
N LYS A 30 2.37 2.73 4.97
CA LYS A 30 3.01 2.99 6.26
C LYS A 30 3.77 4.32 6.24
N GLU A 31 4.52 4.58 5.18
CA GLU A 31 5.27 5.83 5.00
C GLU A 31 4.36 7.05 4.94
N ILE A 32 3.23 6.97 4.23
CA ILE A 32 2.23 8.06 4.20
C ILE A 32 1.73 8.39 5.61
N LYS A 33 1.37 7.37 6.39
CA LYS A 33 0.91 7.56 7.78
C LYS A 33 2.00 8.11 8.68
N GLN A 34 3.23 7.62 8.53
CA GLN A 34 4.38 8.09 9.30
C GLN A 34 4.69 9.55 8.98
N ASN A 35 4.70 9.90 7.69
CA ASN A 35 4.92 11.27 7.24
C ASN A 35 3.88 12.21 7.83
N PHE A 36 2.59 11.84 7.82
CA PHE A 36 1.54 12.64 8.46
C PHE A 36 1.76 12.80 9.97
N ALA A 37 2.10 11.71 10.67
CA ALA A 37 2.37 11.76 12.11
C ALA A 37 3.61 12.62 12.46
N ASP A 38 4.57 12.72 11.54
CA ASP A 38 5.77 13.54 11.67
C ASP A 38 5.54 15.00 11.22
N MET A 39 4.37 15.34 10.67
CA MET A 39 4.03 16.73 10.34
C MET A 39 3.69 17.50 11.61
N ASP A 40 4.43 18.57 11.86
CA ASP A 40 4.14 19.53 12.92
C ASP A 40 3.04 20.50 12.46
N LEU A 41 1.78 20.08 12.60
CA LEU A 41 0.61 20.87 12.21
C LEU A 41 0.06 21.64 13.42
N GLU A 42 0.38 22.94 13.50
CA GLU A 42 -0.09 23.80 14.60
C GLU A 42 -1.54 24.29 14.43
N ASN A 43 -2.15 24.07 13.26
CA ASN A 43 -3.50 24.53 12.93
C ASN A 43 -4.47 23.35 12.76
N ALA A 44 -5.44 23.24 13.67
CA ALA A 44 -6.44 22.17 13.68
C ALA A 44 -7.22 22.02 12.36
N SER A 45 -7.54 23.12 11.66
CA SER A 45 -8.24 23.03 10.37
C SER A 45 -7.36 22.49 9.25
N VAL A 46 -6.05 22.72 9.32
CA VAL A 46 -5.07 22.16 8.38
C VAL A 46 -4.82 20.69 8.71
N GLU A 47 -4.76 20.35 9.99
CA GLU A 47 -4.64 18.98 10.48
C GLU A 47 -5.82 18.11 10.02
N GLU A 48 -7.06 18.53 10.24
CA GLU A 48 -8.26 17.80 9.79
C GLU A 48 -8.29 17.61 8.27
N HIS A 49 -7.94 18.66 7.50
CA HIS A 49 -7.92 18.56 6.05
C HIS A 49 -6.84 17.60 5.57
N MET A 50 -5.65 17.64 6.18
CA MET A 50 -4.54 16.75 5.84
C MET A 50 -4.84 15.31 6.24
N GLU A 51 -5.46 15.09 7.40
CA GLU A 51 -5.92 13.78 7.84
C GLU A 51 -6.90 13.17 6.83
N ALA A 52 -7.85 13.95 6.31
CA ALA A 52 -8.79 13.49 5.30
C ALA A 52 -8.08 13.02 4.02
N ILE A 53 -7.10 13.80 3.52
CA ILE A 53 -6.30 13.44 2.34
C ILE A 53 -5.50 12.15 2.61
N VAL A 54 -4.83 12.07 3.75
CA VAL A 54 -4.03 10.90 4.15
C VAL A 54 -4.89 9.65 4.26
N ASN A 55 -6.09 9.77 4.83
CA ASN A 55 -7.04 8.67 4.95
C ASN A 55 -7.54 8.19 3.58
N GLU A 56 -7.80 9.10 2.65
CA GLU A 56 -8.18 8.76 1.27
C GLU A 56 -7.05 8.00 0.55
N MET A 57 -5.81 8.51 0.62
CA MET A 57 -4.64 7.84 0.03
C MET A 57 -4.42 6.43 0.60
N VAL A 58 -4.54 6.27 1.92
CA VAL A 58 -4.44 4.97 2.60
C VAL A 58 -5.55 4.03 2.16
N HIS A 59 -6.77 4.56 1.96
CA HIS A 59 -7.91 3.78 1.51
C HIS A 59 -7.73 3.25 0.09
N GLU A 60 -7.27 4.08 -0.84
CA GLU A 60 -7.00 3.67 -2.22
C GLU A 60 -5.94 2.57 -2.29
N LEU A 61 -4.85 2.70 -1.53
CA LEU A 61 -3.82 1.65 -1.44
C LEU A 61 -4.37 0.35 -0.87
N GLN A 62 -5.27 0.42 0.12
CA GLN A 62 -5.93 -0.76 0.68
C GLN A 62 -6.85 -1.45 -0.34
N GLN A 63 -7.58 -0.67 -1.14
CA GLN A 63 -8.43 -1.20 -2.21
C GLN A 63 -7.58 -1.91 -3.26
N LEU A 64 -6.51 -1.28 -3.72
CA LEU A 64 -5.59 -1.86 -4.71
C LEU A 64 -4.98 -3.18 -4.22
N ILE A 65 -4.49 -3.25 -2.97
CA ILE A 65 -3.99 -4.50 -2.38
C ILE A 65 -5.08 -5.58 -2.41
N SER A 66 -6.29 -5.23 -1.97
CA SER A 66 -7.42 -6.17 -1.90
C SER A 66 -7.81 -6.70 -3.29
N GLU A 67 -7.79 -5.84 -4.32
CA GLU A 67 -8.02 -6.22 -5.71
C GLU A 67 -6.96 -7.20 -6.21
N ILE A 68 -5.68 -6.92 -5.96
CA ILE A 68 -4.58 -7.81 -6.35
C ILE A 68 -4.71 -9.17 -5.65
N GLU A 69 -4.97 -9.19 -4.35
CA GLU A 69 -5.14 -10.42 -3.55
C GLU A 69 -6.36 -11.25 -3.97
N SER A 70 -7.40 -10.62 -4.54
CA SER A 70 -8.61 -11.29 -5.02
C SER A 70 -8.40 -12.09 -6.31
N ILE A 71 -7.28 -11.86 -7.02
CA ILE A 71 -6.96 -12.56 -8.26
C ILE A 71 -6.45 -13.97 -7.93
N HIS A 72 -7.28 -14.98 -8.18
CA HIS A 72 -6.87 -16.38 -8.06
C HIS A 72 -6.42 -16.93 -9.42
N PHE A 73 -5.13 -17.24 -9.53
CA PHE A 73 -4.59 -18.02 -10.65
C PHE A 73 -5.09 -19.47 -10.53
N ARG A 74 -5.86 -19.92 -11.54
CA ARG A 74 -6.34 -21.31 -11.67
C ARG A 74 -5.23 -22.25 -12.12
#